data_AF-A0A090EF54-F1
#
_entry.id   AF-A0A090EF54-F1
#
_cell.length_a   1.000
_cell.length_b   1.000
_cell.length_c   1.000
_cell.angle_alpha   90.00
_cell.angle_beta   90.00
_cell.angle_gamma   90.00
#
_symmetry.space_group_name_H-M   'P 1'
#
loop_
_entity.id
_entity.type
_entity.pdbx_description
1 polymer ?
#
loop_
_entity_poly.entity_id
_entity_poly.type
_entity_poly.pdbx_seq_one_letter_code
_entity_poly.pdbx_strand_id
1 'polypeptide(L)' 'MSTTQFWLAEIDQHGNAKLTDGPHSDRTGVEQASYLFQRLGLGKGKIYACAEVILTSVEAKSHGANEEALSALNSIGLRP' A
#
# COMPACT_ATOMS: atom_id res chain seq x y z
N MET A 1 -2.83 -10.38 -16.29
CA MET A 1 -3.04 -11.41 -15.24
C MET A 1 -3.34 -10.68 -13.94
N SER A 2 -4.31 -11.14 -13.16
CA SER A 2 -4.55 -10.63 -11.82
C SER A 2 -4.06 -11.64 -10.78
N THR A 3 -3.52 -11.15 -9.66
CA THR A 3 -3.06 -11.99 -8.57
C THR A 3 -3.66 -11.46 -7.27
N THR A 4 -4.36 -12.34 -6.55
CA THR A 4 -4.89 -12.03 -5.21
C THR A 4 -3.80 -12.24 -4.16
N GLN A 5 -3.70 -11.30 -3.22
CA GLN A 5 -2.80 -11.36 -2.08
C GLN A 5 -3.53 -10.91 -0.82
N PHE A 6 -3.10 -11.40 0.33
CA PHE A 6 -3.60 -10.96 1.63
C PHE A 6 -2.50 -10.22 2.39
N TRP A 7 -2.84 -9.14 3.08
CA TRP A 7 -1.88 -8.27 3.77
C TRP A 7 -2.42 -7.80 5.11
N LEU A 8 -1.52 -7.57 6.07
CA LEU A 8 -1.82 -6.81 7.29
C LEU A 8 -1.79 -5.33 6.96
N ALA A 9 -2.95 -4.69 7.06
CA ALA A 9 -3.10 -3.26 6.80
C ALA A 9 -3.26 -2.48 8.10
N GLU A 10 -2.42 -1.46 8.31
CA GLU A 10 -2.61 -0.45 9.35
C GLU A 10 -3.70 0.53 8.89
N ILE A 11 -4.65 0.83 9.77
CA ILE A 11 -5.74 1.78 9.51
C ILE A 11 -5.40 3.11 10.19
N ASP A 12 -5.33 4.17 9.40
CA ASP A 12 -5.11 5.53 9.91
C ASP A 12 -6.36 6.11 10.58
N GLN A 13 -6.23 7.29 11.18
CA GLN A 13 -7.34 7.99 11.85
C GLN A 13 -8.52 8.37 10.93
N HIS A 14 -8.30 8.36 9.62
CA HIS A 14 -9.32 8.67 8.61
C HIS A 14 -9.94 7.40 8.00
N GLY A 15 -9.51 6.21 8.44
CA GLY A 15 -9.97 4.93 7.92
C GLY A 15 -9.24 4.46 6.65
N ASN A 16 -8.15 5.12 6.25
CA ASN A 16 -7.36 4.68 5.11
C ASN A 16 -6.43 3.54 5.51
N ALA A 17 -6.29 2.56 4.61
CA ALA A 17 -5.43 1.40 4.79
C ALA A 17 -4.03 1.65 4.23
N LYS A 18 -3.00 1.24 4.99
CA LYS A 18 -1.61 1.12 4.55
C LYS A 18 -1.15 -0.32 4.72
N LEU A 19 -0.68 -0.96 3.64
CA LEU A 19 -0.10 -2.30 3.69
C LEU A 19 1.21 -2.26 4.51
N THR A 20 1.33 -3.13 5.52
CA THR A 20 2.34 -2.97 6.59
C THR A 20 3.38 -4.09 6.63
N ASP A 21 3.04 -5.27 6.14
CA ASP A 21 3.88 -6.47 6.15
C ASP A 21 4.21 -6.94 4.74
N GLY A 22 4.33 -8.25 4.50
CA GLY A 22 4.49 -8.84 3.17
C GLY A 22 3.22 -9.57 2.72
N PRO A 23 3.15 -9.98 1.44
CA PRO A 23 1.99 -10.70 0.93
C PRO A 23 1.87 -12.10 1.53
N HIS A 24 0.65 -12.50 1.85
CA HIS A 24 0.28 -13.85 2.30
C HIS A 24 -0.60 -14.54 1.27
N SER A 25 -0.61 -15.88 1.30
CA SER A 25 -1.48 -16.72 0.47
C SER A 25 -2.95 -16.63 0.86
N ASP A 26 -3.22 -16.39 2.14
CA ASP A 26 -4.56 -16.36 2.73
C ASP A 26 -4.60 -15.51 4.01
N ARG A 27 -5.81 -15.36 4.57
CA ARG A 27 -6.07 -14.57 5.78
C ARG A 27 -5.33 -15.07 7.02
N THR A 28 -5.02 -16.36 7.11
CA THR A 28 -4.35 -16.95 8.28
C THR A 28 -2.96 -16.33 8.48
N GLY A 29 -2.23 -16.07 7.38
CA GLY A 29 -0.94 -15.39 7.44
C GLY A 29 -1.03 -13.99 8.04
N VAL A 30 -2.09 -13.25 7.71
CA VAL A 30 -2.36 -11.92 8.26
C VAL A 30 -2.69 -11.99 9.75
N GLU A 31 -3.48 -12.99 10.18
CA GLU A 31 -3.82 -13.21 11.59
C GLU A 31 -2.55 -13.52 12.42
N GLN A 32 -1.66 -14.36 11.89
CA GLN A 32 -0.36 -14.68 12.49
C GLN A 32 0.55 -13.45 12.57
N ALA A 33 0.62 -12.65 11.51
CA ALA A 33 1.39 -11.40 11.50
C ALA A 33 0.86 -10.42 12.56
N SER A 34 -0.47 -10.23 12.64
CA SER A 34 -1.11 -9.39 13.66
C SER A 34 -0.76 -9.84 15.07
N TYR A 35 -0.82 -11.15 15.35
CA TYR A 35 -0.42 -11.72 16.65
C TYR A 35 1.03 -11.37 17.00
N LEU A 36 1.97 -11.54 16.05
CA LEU A 36 3.38 -11.22 16.26
C LEU A 36 3.60 -9.73 16.50
N PHE A 37 2.93 -8.85 15.74
CA PHE A 37 3.03 -7.40 15.91
C PHE A 37 2.59 -6.96 17.31
N GLN A 38 1.49 -7.53 17.82
CA GLN A 38 1.04 -7.26 19.18
C GLN A 38 2.03 -7.80 20.22
N ARG A 39 2.54 -9.03 20.03
CA ARG A 39 3.48 -9.66 20.96
C ARG A 39 4.83 -8.95 21.05
N LEU A 40 5.30 -8.36 19.94
CA LEU A 40 6.55 -7.61 19.84
C LEU A 40 6.40 -6.13 20.24
N GLY A 41 5.19 -5.67 20.55
CA GLY A 41 4.92 -4.27 20.89
C GLY A 41 4.92 -3.30 19.70
N LEU A 42 4.97 -3.82 18.46
CA LEU A 42 4.93 -3.03 17.24
C LEU A 42 3.53 -2.48 16.92
N GLY A 43 2.48 -3.13 17.46
CA GLY A 43 1.08 -2.76 17.25
C GLY A 43 0.48 -1.78 18.26
N LYS A 44 1.29 -1.20 19.15
CA LYS A 44 0.78 -0.32 20.22
C LYS A 44 0.15 0.94 19.64
N GLY A 45 -1.13 1.17 19.96
CA GLY A 45 -1.88 2.35 19.51
C GLY A 45 -2.31 2.31 18.04
N LYS A 46 -2.14 1.16 17.38
CA LYS A 46 -2.48 0.98 15.97
C LYS A 46 -3.70 0.09 15.81
N ILE A 47 -4.47 0.34 14.77
CA ILE A 47 -5.59 -0.49 14.35
C ILE A 47 -5.15 -1.25 13.11
N TYR A 48 -5.40 -2.56 13.08
CA TYR A 48 -5.06 -3.41 11.95
C TYR A 48 -6.30 -4.07 11.35
N ALA A 49 -6.24 -4.31 10.04
CA ALA A 49 -7.21 -5.06 9.27
C ALA A 49 -6.52 -6.07 8.34
N CYS A 50 -7.28 -7.03 7.85
CA CYS A 50 -6.86 -7.87 6.72
C CYS A 50 -7.30 -7.19 5.43
N ALA A 51 -6.34 -6.89 4.55
CA ALA A 51 -6.61 -6.40 3.20
C ALA A 51 -6.49 -7.57 2.21
N GLU A 52 -7.57 -7.85 1.49
CA GLU A 52 -7.54 -8.67 0.28
C GLU A 52 -7.28 -7.76 -0.92
N VAL A 53 -6.14 -7.95 -1.57
CA VAL A 53 -5.64 -7.08 -2.63
C VAL A 53 -5.65 -7.84 -3.94
N ILE A 54 -6.30 -7.27 -4.95
CA ILE A 54 -6.24 -7.76 -6.33
C ILE A 54 -5.22 -6.91 -7.07
N LEU A 55 -4.05 -7.47 -7.37
CA LEU A 55 -3.05 -6.82 -8.19
C LEU A 55 -3.37 -7.01 -9.66
N THR A 56 -3.34 -5.91 -10.42
CA THR A 56 -3.50 -5.90 -11.88
C THR A 56 -2.31 -5.20 -12.52
N SER A 57 -2.02 -5.53 -13.78
CA SER A 57 -1.01 -4.82 -14.55
C SER A 57 -1.45 -3.38 -14.79
N VAL A 58 -0.57 -2.42 -14.53
CA VAL A 58 -0.77 -1.01 -14.86
C VAL A 58 0.18 -0.63 -16.00
N GLU A 59 -0.35 0.09 -16.99
CA GLU A 59 0.45 0.75 -18.02
C GLU A 59 0.53 2.22 -17.68
N ALA A 60 1.74 2.80 -17.71
CA ALA A 60 1.91 4.24 -17.62
C ALA A 60 1.23 4.89 -18.83
N LYS A 61 0.22 5.73 -18.59
CA LYS A 61 -0.49 6.51 -19.61
C LYS A 61 -0.42 7.98 -19.25
N SER A 62 -0.29 8.84 -20.25
CA SER A 62 -0.23 10.31 -20.10
C SER A 62 -1.59 10.94 -19.75
N HIS A 63 -2.65 10.16 -19.61
CA HIS A 63 -3.99 10.70 -19.45
C HIS A 63 -4.20 11.27 -18.04
N GLY A 64 -4.18 12.60 -17.93
CA GLY A 64 -4.40 13.33 -16.68
C GLY A 64 -3.17 13.49 -15.81
N ALA A 65 -1.98 13.13 -16.30
CA ALA A 65 -0.74 13.58 -15.69
C ALA A 65 -0.66 15.12 -15.77
N ASN A 66 -0.16 15.77 -14.72
CA ASN A 66 -0.02 17.23 -14.71
C ASN A 66 1.18 17.65 -15.57
N GLU A 67 0.94 17.70 -16.89
CA GLU A 67 1.94 18.08 -17.90
C GLU A 67 2.47 19.52 -17.70
N GLU A 68 1.68 20.39 -17.06
CA GLU A 68 2.11 21.73 -16.69
C GLU A 68 3.17 21.68 -15.58
N ALA A 69 2.98 20.85 -14.56
CA ALA A 69 3.97 20.62 -13.52
C ALA A 69 5.26 20.00 -14.08
N LEU A 70 5.14 19.04 -15.01
CA LEU A 70 6.29 18.48 -15.73
C LEU A 70 7.05 19.56 -16.52
N SER A 71 6.33 20.43 -17.22
CA SER A 71 6.91 21.55 -17.98
C SER A 71 7.62 22.57 -17.07
N ALA A 72 7.03 22.88 -15.92
CA ALA A 72 7.63 23.77 -14.92
C ALA A 72 8.94 23.19 -14.38
N LEU A 73 8.97 21.90 -14.04
CA LEU A 73 10.19 21.21 -13.59
C LEU A 73 11.28 21.21 -14.68
N ASN A 74 10.91 20.95 -15.94
CA ASN A 74 11.85 20.97 -17.07
C ASN A 74 12.47 22.37 -17.28
N SER A 75 11.69 23.44 -17.09
CA SER A 75 12.16 24.82 -17.28
C SER A 75 13.22 25.27 -16.29
N ILE A 76 13.28 24.65 -15.11
CA ILE A 76 14.32 24.89 -14.10
C ILE A 76 15.47 23.87 -14.17
N GLY A 77 15.48 23.02 -15.22
CA GLY A 77 16.57 22.07 -15.50
C GLY A 77 16.45 20.70 -14.83
N LEU A 78 15.38 20.45 -14.06
CA LEU A 78 15.04 19.09 -13.60
C LEU A 78 14.44 18.34 -14.78
N ARG A 79 15.13 17.31 -15.27
CA ARG A 79 14.64 16.38 -16.30
C ARG A 79 14.27 15.04 -15.63
N PRO A 80 13.07 14.93 -15.04
CA PRO A 80 12.62 13.71 -14.38
C PRO A 80 12.37 12.56 -15.36
#